data_AF-A0A966HT39-F1
#
_entry.id   AF-A0A966HT39-F1
#
_cell.length_a   1.000
_cell.length_b   1.000
_cell.length_c   1.000
_cell.angle_alpha   90.00
_cell.angle_beta   90.00
_cell.angle_gamma   90.00
#
_symmetry.space_group_name_H-M   'P 1'
#
loop_
_entity.id
_entity.type
_entity.pdbx_description
1 polymer ?
#
loop_
_entity_poly.entity_id
_entity_poly.type
_entity_poly.pdbx_seq_one_letter_code
_entity_poly.pdbx_strand_id
1 'polypeptide(L)'
;MRRTRFVSSVLSWIPIIVGSSLGLSAFTWPLFIPDSNLYLLRPEAARFLALFIAGLAVLVISVEISRGALDSKIVALLGVLAALIAALRLLGAGAVGVEPMWFLLIIASYIFGPKFGFSLGVISMSASAVLSGGIGPWLPFQMLAAGWIGLFSGFFSKKVSRRFEIITLIAIGITSSLLFGALMDLQLWPWIASSNTELGYIAGASVMENLARYLTFHLATAMAWDIPRAITTALLIALSAKALLASLSRASIRMGITSPLRGEKVNA
;
A
#
# COMPACT_ATOMS: atom_id res chain seq x y z
N MET A 1 32.33 -8.52 -11.59
CA MET A 1 31.54 -7.31 -11.23
C MET A 1 30.06 -7.33 -11.65
N ARG A 2 29.66 -7.89 -12.81
CA ARG A 2 28.23 -7.97 -13.23
C ARG A 2 27.38 -8.96 -12.40
N ARG A 3 27.96 -10.12 -12.05
CA ARG A 3 27.28 -11.20 -11.28
C ARG A 3 26.96 -10.77 -9.84
N THR A 4 27.85 -10.02 -9.20
CA THR A 4 27.67 -9.51 -7.83
C THR A 4 26.59 -8.42 -7.72
N ARG A 5 26.45 -7.53 -8.73
CA ARG A 5 25.35 -6.55 -8.79
C ARG A 5 23.98 -7.17 -9.06
N PHE A 6 23.93 -8.29 -9.80
CA PHE A 6 22.69 -9.01 -10.07
C PHE A 6 22.19 -9.74 -8.82
N VAL A 7 23.08 -10.44 -8.10
CA VAL A 7 22.74 -11.12 -6.85
C VAL A 7 22.29 -10.14 -5.77
N SER A 8 22.94 -8.98 -5.62
CA SER A 8 22.48 -7.93 -4.69
C SER A 8 21.13 -7.32 -5.08
N SER A 9 20.81 -7.27 -6.38
CA SER A 9 19.52 -6.78 -6.88
C SER A 9 18.37 -7.73 -6.53
N VAL A 10 18.60 -9.05 -6.61
CA VAL A 10 17.60 -10.07 -6.27
C VAL A 10 17.43 -10.20 -4.76
N LEU A 11 18.52 -10.22 -3.99
CA LEU A 11 18.48 -10.34 -2.53
C LEU A 11 17.69 -9.20 -1.87
N SER A 12 17.77 -7.98 -2.40
CA SER A 12 17.03 -6.82 -1.88
C SER A 12 15.52 -6.87 -2.15
N TRP A 13 14.99 -7.91 -2.82
CA TRP A 13 13.54 -8.15 -2.92
C TRP A 13 13.03 -9.12 -1.86
N ILE A 14 13.91 -9.92 -1.24
CA ILE A 14 13.52 -10.95 -0.28
C ILE A 14 12.67 -10.37 0.86
N PRO A 15 13.05 -9.26 1.51
CA PRO A 15 12.25 -8.76 2.64
C PRO A 15 10.89 -8.22 2.23
N ILE A 16 10.77 -7.61 1.05
CA ILE A 16 9.48 -7.18 0.50
C ILE A 16 8.62 -8.40 0.21
N ILE A 17 9.17 -9.47 -0.37
CA ILE A 17 8.44 -10.71 -0.66
C ILE A 17 7.99 -11.38 0.64
N VAL A 18 8.91 -11.62 1.57
CA VAL A 18 8.62 -12.26 2.86
C VAL A 18 7.61 -11.44 3.66
N GLY A 19 7.83 -10.13 3.80
CA GLY A 19 6.91 -9.23 4.48
C GLY A 19 5.54 -9.18 3.80
N SER A 20 5.48 -9.19 2.47
CA SER A 20 4.20 -9.23 1.74
C SER A 20 3.49 -10.58 1.88
N SER A 21 4.22 -11.70 1.92
CA SER A 21 3.62 -13.03 2.15
C SER A 21 3.05 -13.14 3.58
N LEU A 22 3.78 -12.63 4.57
CA LEU A 22 3.27 -12.54 5.95
C LEU A 22 2.05 -11.62 6.03
N GLY A 23 2.13 -10.45 5.41
CA GLY A 23 1.03 -9.49 5.34
C GLY A 23 -0.22 -10.07 4.67
N LEU A 24 -0.06 -10.77 3.54
CA LEU A 24 -1.15 -11.44 2.85
C LEU A 24 -1.80 -12.48 3.76
N SER A 25 -1.00 -13.31 4.42
CA SER A 25 -1.48 -14.29 5.40
C SER A 25 -2.27 -13.62 6.54
N ALA A 26 -1.78 -12.47 7.03
CA ALA A 26 -2.43 -11.68 8.06
C ALA A 26 -3.73 -10.99 7.59
N PHE A 27 -3.89 -10.68 6.30
CA PHE A 27 -5.16 -10.16 5.78
C PHE A 27 -6.16 -11.28 5.53
N THR A 28 -5.72 -12.41 4.96
CA THR A 28 -6.62 -13.46 4.47
C THR A 28 -6.97 -14.52 5.50
N TRP A 29 -6.42 -14.48 6.71
CA TRP A 29 -6.69 -15.47 7.77
C TRP A 29 -8.19 -15.80 7.98
N PRO A 30 -9.17 -14.86 7.88
CA PRO A 30 -10.57 -15.18 8.15
C PRO A 30 -11.15 -16.15 7.12
N LEU A 31 -10.57 -16.17 5.91
CA LEU A 31 -11.00 -17.06 4.83
C LEU A 31 -10.57 -18.52 5.05
N PHE A 32 -9.55 -18.73 5.89
CA PHE A 32 -8.90 -20.02 6.10
C PHE A 32 -9.08 -20.57 7.51
N ILE A 33 -9.92 -19.93 8.33
CA ILE A 33 -10.06 -20.35 9.73
C ILE A 33 -10.73 -21.73 9.83
N PRO A 34 -10.01 -22.76 10.33
CA PRO A 34 -10.56 -24.09 10.43
C PRO A 34 -11.41 -24.23 11.70
N ASP A 35 -12.40 -25.13 11.67
CA ASP A 35 -13.04 -25.61 12.88
C ASP A 35 -12.05 -26.52 13.62
N SER A 36 -11.33 -25.96 14.59
CA SER A 36 -10.22 -26.64 15.25
C SER A 36 -10.14 -26.31 16.74
N ASN A 37 -9.75 -27.31 17.52
CA ASN A 37 -9.55 -27.16 18.97
C ASN A 37 -8.22 -26.49 19.32
N LEU A 38 -7.31 -26.31 18.35
CA LEU A 38 -6.00 -25.71 18.56
C LEU A 38 -6.16 -24.22 18.91
N TYR A 39 -5.64 -23.82 20.08
CA TYR A 39 -5.88 -22.50 20.65
C TYR A 39 -5.59 -21.34 19.69
N LEU A 40 -4.46 -21.39 18.96
CA LEU A 40 -4.04 -20.33 18.03
C LEU A 40 -4.95 -20.16 16.81
N LEU A 41 -5.72 -21.19 16.47
CA LEU A 41 -6.63 -21.21 15.31
C LEU A 41 -8.08 -20.90 15.72
N ARG A 42 -8.35 -20.69 17.01
CA ARG A 42 -9.66 -20.22 17.46
C ARG A 42 -9.88 -18.77 16.99
N PRO A 43 -11.12 -18.41 16.61
CA PRO A 43 -11.52 -17.06 16.18
C PRO A 43 -10.87 -15.90 16.94
N GLU A 44 -10.86 -15.96 18.27
CA GLU A 44 -10.33 -14.88 19.10
C GLU A 44 -8.81 -14.79 19.06
N ALA A 45 -8.11 -15.92 19.16
CA ALA A 45 -6.65 -15.97 19.12
C ALA A 45 -6.11 -15.66 17.72
N ALA A 46 -6.81 -16.11 16.66
CA ALA A 46 -6.43 -15.90 15.28
C ALA A 46 -6.40 -14.40 14.91
N ARG A 47 -7.31 -13.58 15.46
CA ARG A 47 -7.30 -12.11 15.32
C ARG A 47 -5.98 -11.50 15.83
N PHE A 48 -5.56 -11.88 17.03
CA PHE A 48 -4.32 -11.38 17.65
C PHE A 48 -3.07 -11.94 16.96
N LEU A 49 -3.12 -13.18 16.49
CA LEU A 49 -2.05 -13.77 15.70
C LEU A 49 -1.87 -13.02 14.36
N ALA A 50 -2.97 -12.67 13.68
CA ALA A 50 -2.93 -11.86 12.46
C ALA A 50 -2.30 -10.48 12.72
N LEU A 51 -2.67 -9.82 13.82
CA LEU A 51 -2.04 -8.56 14.24
C LEU A 51 -0.53 -8.71 14.46
N PHE A 52 -0.12 -9.78 15.16
CA PHE A 52 1.28 -10.07 15.40
C PHE A 52 2.04 -10.31 14.09
N ILE A 53 1.48 -11.10 13.18
CA ILE A 53 2.07 -11.37 11.86
C ILE A 53 2.17 -10.08 11.03
N ALA A 54 1.15 -9.22 11.06
CA ALA A 54 1.20 -7.93 10.37
C ALA A 54 2.31 -7.01 10.95
N GLY A 55 2.48 -6.99 12.28
CA GLY A 55 3.58 -6.29 12.94
C GLY A 55 4.95 -6.86 12.55
N LEU A 56 5.09 -8.18 12.51
CA LEU A 56 6.31 -8.84 12.04
C LEU A 56 6.62 -8.53 10.57
N ALA A 57 5.60 -8.52 9.70
CA ALA A 57 5.75 -8.16 8.30
C ALA A 57 6.33 -6.74 8.17
N VAL A 58 5.74 -5.77 8.89
CA VAL A 58 6.26 -4.40 8.97
C VAL A 58 7.69 -4.35 9.48
N LEU A 59 8.03 -5.11 10.52
CA LEU A 59 9.38 -5.16 11.07
C LEU A 59 10.40 -5.68 10.05
N VAL A 60 10.11 -6.80 9.39
CA VAL A 60 10.96 -7.41 8.35
C VAL A 60 11.26 -6.41 7.24
N ILE A 61 10.23 -5.67 6.80
CA ILE A 61 10.38 -4.65 5.78
C ILE A 61 11.20 -3.47 6.31
N SER A 62 10.92 -3.01 7.53
CA SER A 62 11.60 -1.84 8.12
C SER A 62 13.10 -2.07 8.25
N VAL A 63 13.50 -3.30 8.60
CA VAL A 63 14.90 -3.71 8.64
C VAL A 63 15.56 -3.59 7.26
N GLU A 64 14.88 -3.93 6.17
CA GLU A 64 15.42 -3.77 4.81
C GLU A 64 15.53 -2.30 4.39
N ILE A 65 14.54 -1.48 4.75
CA ILE A 65 14.59 -0.03 4.53
C ILE A 65 15.83 0.57 5.20
N SER A 66 16.20 0.07 6.39
CA SER A 66 17.40 0.51 7.11
C SER A 66 18.71 -0.10 6.58
N ARG A 67 18.69 -1.32 6.05
CA ARG A 67 19.88 -2.05 5.56
C ARG A 67 20.30 -1.67 4.16
N GLY A 68 19.35 -1.33 3.30
CA GLY A 68 19.66 -0.70 2.03
C GLY A 68 20.29 0.65 2.34
N ALA A 69 21.60 0.79 2.17
CA ALA A 69 22.30 2.07 2.23
C ALA A 69 21.70 3.01 1.18
N LEU A 70 20.59 3.65 1.54
CA LEU A 70 19.93 4.65 0.75
C LEU A 70 20.91 5.81 0.66
N ASP A 71 21.24 6.22 -0.57
CA ASP A 71 21.88 7.51 -0.80
C ASP A 71 21.16 8.56 0.06
N SER A 72 21.92 9.36 0.81
CA SER A 72 21.37 10.34 1.76
C SER A 72 20.35 11.26 1.07
N LYS A 73 20.50 11.51 -0.23
CA LYS A 73 19.53 12.23 -1.06
C LYS A 73 18.19 11.51 -1.19
N ILE A 74 18.21 10.18 -1.37
CA ILE A 74 16.99 9.36 -1.47
C ILE A 74 16.28 9.30 -0.12
N VAL A 75 17.03 9.14 0.99
CA VAL A 75 16.46 9.20 2.34
C VAL A 75 15.79 10.53 2.60
N ALA A 76 16.47 11.64 2.28
CA ALA A 76 15.93 12.98 2.45
C ALA A 76 14.64 13.17 1.63
N LEU A 77 14.64 12.75 0.36
CA LEU A 77 13.45 12.83 -0.48
C LEU A 77 12.31 11.97 0.06
N LEU A 78 12.60 10.74 0.50
CA LEU A 78 11.63 9.83 1.09
C LEU A 78 10.99 10.47 2.32
N GLY A 79 11.78 11.10 3.19
CA GLY A 79 11.30 11.83 4.37
C GLY A 79 10.41 13.02 4.00
N VAL A 80 10.81 13.86 3.04
CA VAL A 80 10.03 15.02 2.59
C VAL A 80 8.69 14.57 1.99
N LEU A 81 8.71 13.59 1.08
CA LEU A 81 7.48 13.08 0.48
C LEU A 81 6.59 12.38 1.51
N ALA A 82 7.17 11.63 2.45
CA ALA A 82 6.41 10.98 3.50
C ALA A 82 5.74 11.99 4.43
N ALA A 83 6.42 13.08 4.79
CA ALA A 83 5.85 14.16 5.58
C ALA A 83 4.69 14.85 4.84
N LEU A 84 4.84 15.14 3.54
CA LEU A 84 3.78 15.71 2.72
C LEU A 84 2.56 14.79 2.62
N ILE A 85 2.78 13.50 2.37
CA ILE A 85 1.69 12.50 2.30
C ILE A 85 1.00 12.36 3.66
N ALA A 86 1.77 12.34 4.74
CA ALA A 86 1.22 12.28 6.09
C ALA A 86 0.34 13.50 6.40
N ALA A 87 0.80 14.71 6.03
CA ALA A 87 0.01 15.94 6.19
C ALA A 87 -1.25 15.94 5.30
N LEU A 88 -1.16 15.49 4.05
CA LEU A 88 -2.33 15.35 3.16
C LEU A 88 -3.37 14.42 3.76
N ARG A 89 -2.96 13.31 4.39
CA ARG A 89 -3.89 12.39 5.05
C ARG A 89 -4.70 13.09 6.16
N LEU A 90 -4.10 14.01 6.91
CA LEU A 90 -4.81 14.79 7.93
C LEU A 90 -5.89 15.69 7.33
N LEU A 91 -5.68 16.24 6.12
CA LEU A 91 -6.69 17.06 5.44
C LEU A 91 -7.94 16.27 5.04
N GLY A 92 -7.81 14.95 4.88
CA GLY A 92 -8.92 14.05 4.61
C GLY A 92 -9.65 13.55 5.87
N ALA A 93 -9.09 13.78 7.06
CA ALA A 93 -9.66 13.26 8.29
C ALA A 93 -11.05 13.86 8.54
N GLY A 94 -12.04 12.99 8.77
CA GLY A 94 -13.42 13.39 9.06
C GLY A 94 -14.30 13.66 7.83
N ALA A 95 -13.73 13.67 6.62
CA ALA A 95 -14.49 13.78 5.38
C ALA A 95 -14.72 12.39 4.76
N VAL A 96 -15.98 12.01 4.54
CA VAL A 96 -16.35 10.66 4.07
C VAL A 96 -15.68 10.35 2.74
N GLY A 97 -14.72 9.42 2.78
CA GLY A 97 -13.97 8.93 1.63
C GLY A 97 -13.07 9.97 0.94
N VAL A 98 -12.84 11.16 1.51
CA VAL A 98 -11.93 12.15 0.91
C VAL A 98 -10.52 11.93 1.46
N GLU A 99 -9.67 11.21 0.72
CA GLU A 99 -8.30 10.91 1.17
C GLU A 99 -7.26 11.36 0.13
N PRO A 100 -6.76 12.61 0.22
CA PRO A 100 -5.88 13.19 -0.80
C PRO A 100 -4.44 12.63 -0.70
N MET A 101 -4.11 11.78 0.27
CA MET A 101 -2.76 11.22 0.37
C MET A 101 -2.38 10.35 -0.85
N TRP A 102 -3.37 9.69 -1.47
CA TRP A 102 -3.14 8.63 -2.45
C TRP A 102 -2.56 9.13 -3.77
N PHE A 103 -3.02 10.27 -4.29
CA PHE A 103 -2.51 10.78 -5.56
C PHE A 103 -1.00 11.04 -5.50
N LEU A 104 -0.51 11.60 -4.39
CA LEU A 104 0.90 11.92 -4.24
C LEU A 104 1.74 10.65 -4.05
N LEU A 105 1.26 9.71 -3.23
CA LEU A 105 1.90 8.40 -3.08
C LEU A 105 2.02 7.69 -4.44
N ILE A 106 0.95 7.65 -5.22
CA ILE A 106 0.89 6.97 -6.53
C ILE A 106 1.84 7.63 -7.52
N ILE A 107 1.79 8.95 -7.71
CA ILE A 107 2.63 9.65 -8.68
C ILE A 107 4.11 9.58 -8.29
N ALA A 108 4.44 9.77 -7.02
CA ALA A 108 5.82 9.65 -6.54
C ALA A 108 6.35 8.23 -6.77
N SER A 109 5.58 7.22 -6.39
CA SER A 109 5.96 5.81 -6.59
C SER A 109 6.14 5.47 -8.07
N TYR A 110 5.27 5.98 -8.93
CA TYR A 110 5.38 5.84 -10.38
C TYR A 110 6.69 6.41 -10.93
N ILE A 111 7.28 7.45 -10.31
CA ILE A 111 8.55 8.02 -10.78
C ILE A 111 9.76 7.32 -10.18
N PHE A 112 9.75 7.12 -8.86
CA PHE A 112 10.92 6.63 -8.13
C PHE A 112 11.00 5.10 -8.07
N GLY A 113 9.95 4.41 -8.54
CA GLY A 113 9.92 2.97 -8.73
C GLY A 113 9.35 2.19 -7.54
N PRO A 114 9.22 0.85 -7.70
CA PRO A 114 8.40 0.03 -6.81
C PRO A 114 8.94 -0.05 -5.39
N LYS A 115 10.27 -0.24 -5.21
CA LYS A 115 10.87 -0.31 -3.87
C LYS A 115 10.76 1.01 -3.10
N PHE A 116 11.02 2.12 -3.78
CA PHE A 116 10.83 3.45 -3.18
C PHE A 116 9.37 3.68 -2.81
N GLY A 117 8.43 3.34 -3.71
CA GLY A 117 7.01 3.48 -3.46
C GLY A 117 6.52 2.64 -2.28
N PHE A 118 7.01 1.40 -2.15
CA PHE A 118 6.71 0.55 -1.00
C PHE A 118 7.14 1.23 0.32
N SER A 119 8.41 1.65 0.40
CA SER A 119 8.94 2.34 1.57
C SER A 119 8.19 3.64 1.86
N LEU A 120 7.86 4.41 0.81
CA LEU A 120 7.11 5.66 0.94
C LEU A 120 5.74 5.40 1.56
N GLY A 121 5.01 4.38 1.13
CA GLY A 121 3.71 4.01 1.70
C GLY A 121 3.82 3.67 3.19
N VAL A 122 4.75 2.78 3.56
CA VAL A 122 4.97 2.36 4.95
C VAL A 122 5.34 3.54 5.86
N ILE A 123 6.32 4.35 5.44
CA ILE A 123 6.81 5.48 6.25
C ILE A 123 5.76 6.58 6.35
N SER A 124 5.06 6.92 5.25
CA SER A 124 4.02 7.95 5.29
C SER A 124 2.87 7.56 6.20
N MET A 125 2.47 6.29 6.17
CA MET A 125 1.40 5.78 7.02
C MET A 125 1.81 5.78 8.50
N SER A 126 3.05 5.39 8.80
CA SER A 126 3.62 5.45 10.14
C SER A 126 3.67 6.88 10.67
N ALA A 127 4.26 7.79 9.89
CA ALA A 127 4.39 9.19 10.25
C ALA A 127 3.03 9.85 10.46
N SER A 128 2.06 9.56 9.59
CA SER A 128 0.69 10.06 9.75
C SER A 128 0.04 9.56 11.04
N ALA A 129 0.18 8.28 11.38
CA ALA A 129 -0.39 7.73 12.61
C ALA A 129 0.23 8.36 13.87
N VAL A 130 1.52 8.65 13.85
CA VAL A 130 2.18 9.41 14.94
C VAL A 130 1.61 10.82 15.03
N LEU A 131 1.44 11.51 13.90
CA LEU A 131 0.95 12.89 13.86
C LEU A 131 -0.52 13.03 14.29
N SER A 132 -1.37 12.06 13.92
CA SER A 132 -2.80 12.09 14.23
C SER A 132 -3.19 11.39 15.53
N GLY A 133 -2.22 10.79 16.24
CA GLY A 133 -2.51 9.88 17.36
C GLY A 133 -3.21 8.58 16.93
N GLY A 134 -3.21 8.25 15.64
CA GLY A 134 -3.89 7.10 15.05
C GLY A 134 -3.17 5.76 15.20
N ILE A 135 -2.32 5.60 16.23
CA ILE A 135 -1.62 4.34 16.50
C ILE A 135 -2.63 3.34 17.07
N GLY A 136 -2.81 2.21 16.38
CA GLY A 136 -3.76 1.18 16.77
C GLY A 136 -3.54 -0.14 16.03
N PRO A 137 -4.35 -1.17 16.31
CA PRO A 137 -4.22 -2.51 15.73
C PRO A 137 -4.34 -2.52 14.19
N TRP A 138 -5.05 -1.56 13.60
CA TRP A 138 -5.16 -1.40 12.15
C TRP A 138 -3.88 -0.88 11.48
N LEU A 139 -2.96 -0.27 12.23
CA LEU A 139 -1.84 0.47 11.66
C LEU A 139 -0.89 -0.43 10.84
N PRO A 140 -0.46 -1.62 11.31
CA PRO A 140 0.40 -2.49 10.50
C PRO A 140 -0.24 -2.86 9.16
N PHE A 141 -1.56 -3.09 9.13
CA PHE A 141 -2.32 -3.36 7.91
C PHE A 141 -2.34 -2.14 6.97
N GLN A 142 -2.61 -0.94 7.51
CA GLN A 142 -2.58 0.30 6.72
C GLN A 142 -1.19 0.54 6.11
N MET A 143 -0.13 0.28 6.87
CA MET A 143 1.25 0.41 6.40
C MET A 143 1.55 -0.55 5.24
N LEU A 144 1.14 -1.82 5.38
CA LEU A 144 1.32 -2.84 4.34
C LEU A 144 0.50 -2.50 3.09
N ALA A 145 -0.78 -2.15 3.23
CA ALA A 145 -1.65 -1.81 2.11
C ALA A 145 -1.14 -0.56 1.36
N ALA A 146 -0.72 0.48 2.08
CA ALA A 146 -0.10 1.65 1.47
C ALA A 146 1.22 1.31 0.77
N GLY A 147 2.04 0.44 1.38
CA GLY A 147 3.25 -0.09 0.75
C GLY A 147 2.97 -0.83 -0.55
N TRP A 148 1.95 -1.69 -0.58
CA TRP A 148 1.54 -2.40 -1.80
C TRP A 148 1.02 -1.47 -2.89
N ILE A 149 0.30 -0.40 -2.53
CA ILE A 149 -0.14 0.62 -3.51
C ILE A 149 1.06 1.34 -4.14
N GLY A 150 2.03 1.75 -3.33
CA GLY A 150 3.26 2.34 -3.84
C GLY A 150 4.06 1.37 -4.71
N LEU A 151 4.17 0.12 -4.28
CA LEU A 151 4.81 -0.95 -5.05
C LEU A 151 4.13 -1.16 -6.41
N PHE A 152 2.81 -1.29 -6.41
CA PHE A 152 1.99 -1.47 -7.60
C PHE A 152 2.19 -0.32 -8.59
N SER A 153 2.04 0.92 -8.15
CA SER A 153 2.25 2.10 -9.00
C SER A 153 3.66 2.15 -9.61
N GLY A 154 4.68 1.87 -8.80
CA GLY A 154 6.07 1.91 -9.25
C GLY A 154 6.42 0.89 -10.33
N PHE A 155 5.66 -0.21 -10.47
CA PHE A 155 5.89 -1.19 -11.54
C PHE A 155 5.50 -0.68 -12.95
N PHE A 156 4.64 0.34 -13.05
CA PHE A 156 4.16 0.86 -14.33
C PHE A 156 5.04 1.96 -14.94
N SER A 157 5.90 2.58 -14.13
CA SER A 157 6.84 3.68 -14.47
C SER A 157 7.48 3.61 -15.87
N LYS A 158 7.88 2.40 -16.29
CA LYS A 158 8.71 2.16 -17.49
C LYS A 158 7.98 1.40 -18.61
N LYS A 159 6.70 1.07 -18.39
CA LYS A 159 5.94 0.19 -19.28
C LYS A 159 4.90 0.93 -20.12
N VAL A 160 4.71 2.22 -19.86
CA VAL A 160 3.62 3.00 -20.44
C VAL A 160 4.17 4.17 -21.26
N SER A 161 3.60 4.35 -22.45
CA SER A 161 3.91 5.49 -23.31
C SER A 161 3.40 6.80 -22.72
N ARG A 162 4.13 7.91 -22.92
CA ARG A 162 3.78 9.25 -22.38
C ARG A 162 2.34 9.69 -22.68
N ARG A 163 1.78 9.30 -23.82
CA ARG A 163 0.39 9.63 -24.20
C ARG A 163 -0.68 9.02 -23.28
N PHE A 164 -0.37 7.89 -22.63
CA PHE A 164 -1.30 7.17 -21.76
C PHE A 164 -0.93 7.29 -20.28
N GLU A 165 0.14 8.02 -19.94
CA GLU A 165 0.68 8.11 -18.58
C GLU A 165 -0.36 8.60 -17.57
N ILE A 166 -1.12 9.65 -17.89
CA ILE A 166 -2.16 10.19 -17.00
C ILE A 166 -3.32 9.20 -16.85
N ILE A 167 -3.77 8.59 -17.95
CA ILE A 167 -4.88 7.62 -17.94
C ILE A 167 -4.48 6.40 -17.08
N THR A 168 -3.26 5.92 -17.23
CA THR A 168 -2.73 4.84 -16.39
C THR A 168 -2.69 5.25 -14.92
N LEU A 169 -2.22 6.45 -14.58
CA LEU A 169 -2.20 6.92 -13.19
C LEU A 169 -3.61 7.02 -12.60
N ILE A 170 -4.60 7.49 -13.39
CA ILE A 170 -5.99 7.52 -12.96
C ILE A 170 -6.52 6.11 -12.71
N ALA A 171 -6.26 5.16 -13.62
CA ALA A 171 -6.65 3.77 -13.44
C ALA A 171 -6.00 3.15 -12.20
N ILE A 172 -4.70 3.37 -11.99
CA ILE A 172 -3.98 2.96 -10.78
C ILE A 172 -4.60 3.60 -9.54
N GLY A 173 -4.97 4.88 -9.61
CA GLY A 173 -5.68 5.61 -8.55
C GLY A 173 -6.98 4.93 -8.14
N ILE A 174 -7.86 4.69 -9.10
CA ILE A 174 -9.16 4.04 -8.87
C ILE A 174 -8.94 2.64 -8.29
N THR A 175 -8.11 1.80 -8.92
CA THR A 175 -7.85 0.44 -8.45
C THR A 175 -7.22 0.43 -7.06
N SER A 176 -6.29 1.33 -6.77
CA SER A 176 -5.62 1.40 -5.47
C SER A 176 -6.57 1.84 -4.37
N SER A 177 -7.46 2.80 -4.65
CA SER A 177 -8.46 3.28 -3.68
C SER A 177 -9.46 2.20 -3.28
N LEU A 178 -9.95 1.43 -4.26
CA LEU A 178 -10.84 0.30 -4.02
C LEU A 178 -10.11 -0.85 -3.32
N LEU A 179 -8.88 -1.16 -3.74
CA LEU A 179 -8.08 -2.22 -3.13
C LEU A 179 -7.74 -1.90 -1.67
N PHE A 180 -7.43 -0.64 -1.35
CA PHE A 180 -7.19 -0.21 0.03
C PHE A 180 -8.43 -0.46 0.90
N GLY A 181 -9.59 -0.04 0.43
CA GLY A 181 -10.87 -0.26 1.13
C GLY A 181 -11.13 -1.74 1.38
N ALA A 182 -11.03 -2.55 0.34
CA ALA A 182 -11.19 -3.99 0.44
C ALA A 182 -10.20 -4.62 1.45
N LEU A 183 -8.91 -4.30 1.38
CA LEU A 183 -7.95 -4.84 2.35
C LEU A 183 -8.28 -4.42 3.79
N MET A 184 -8.61 -3.13 3.99
CA MET A 184 -8.92 -2.61 5.32
C MET A 184 -10.21 -3.18 5.89
N ASP A 185 -11.20 -3.43 5.05
CA ASP A 185 -12.42 -4.15 5.44
C ASP A 185 -12.13 -5.61 5.74
N LEU A 186 -11.27 -6.28 4.97
CA LEU A 186 -10.96 -7.69 5.19
C LEU A 186 -10.31 -7.92 6.56
N GLN A 187 -9.42 -7.03 7.00
CA GLN A 187 -8.87 -7.11 8.36
C GLN A 187 -9.86 -6.70 9.45
N LEU A 188 -10.82 -5.82 9.14
CA LEU A 188 -11.81 -5.29 10.09
C LEU A 188 -13.00 -6.23 10.29
N TRP A 189 -13.40 -6.91 9.22
CA TRP A 189 -14.59 -7.75 9.11
C TRP A 189 -14.72 -8.75 10.27
N PRO A 190 -13.66 -9.48 10.66
CA PRO A 190 -13.72 -10.41 11.80
C PRO A 190 -13.99 -9.75 13.15
N TRP A 191 -13.73 -8.45 13.30
CA TRP A 191 -13.95 -7.70 14.55
C TRP A 191 -15.37 -7.19 14.67
N ILE A 192 -15.99 -6.83 13.53
CA ILE A 192 -17.33 -6.22 13.49
C ILE A 192 -18.42 -7.27 13.25
N ALA A 193 -18.24 -8.11 12.24
CA ALA A 193 -19.17 -9.18 11.90
C ALA A 193 -18.75 -10.46 12.64
N SER A 194 -19.23 -10.60 13.89
CA SER A 194 -19.02 -11.83 14.65
C SER A 194 -19.64 -13.03 13.94
N SER A 195 -19.15 -14.24 14.25
CA SER A 195 -19.61 -15.52 13.70
C SER A 195 -21.10 -15.80 13.91
N ASN A 196 -21.79 -14.99 14.73
CA ASN A 196 -23.22 -15.12 15.03
C ASN A 196 -24.11 -14.22 14.17
N THR A 197 -23.53 -13.43 13.27
CA THR A 197 -24.27 -12.57 12.33
C THR A 197 -24.29 -13.20 10.93
N GLU A 198 -25.33 -12.91 10.14
CA GLU A 198 -25.46 -13.47 8.78
C GLU A 198 -24.27 -13.14 7.86
N LEU A 199 -23.58 -12.01 8.13
CA LEU A 199 -22.43 -11.54 7.37
C LEU A 199 -21.09 -11.93 8.00
N GLY A 200 -21.08 -12.60 9.16
CA GLY A 200 -19.85 -13.08 9.79
C GLY A 200 -19.22 -14.23 9.03
N TYR A 201 -17.91 -14.40 9.21
CA TYR A 201 -17.21 -15.59 8.72
C TYR A 201 -17.62 -16.84 9.53
N ILE A 202 -17.55 -18.00 8.89
CA ILE A 202 -17.85 -19.29 9.51
C ILE A 202 -16.57 -20.11 9.57
N ALA A 203 -16.22 -20.57 10.78
CA ALA A 203 -15.08 -21.46 10.98
C ALA A 203 -15.36 -22.83 10.36
N GLY A 204 -14.38 -23.37 9.63
CA GLY A 204 -14.50 -24.64 8.91
C GLY A 204 -15.29 -24.58 7.59
N ALA A 205 -15.90 -23.44 7.26
CA ALA A 205 -16.55 -23.25 5.97
C ALA A 205 -15.53 -23.20 4.81
N SER A 206 -16.02 -23.41 3.59
CA SER A 206 -15.18 -23.30 2.40
C SER A 206 -14.66 -21.87 2.20
N VAL A 207 -13.47 -21.75 1.60
CA VAL A 207 -12.88 -20.42 1.27
C VAL A 207 -13.84 -19.59 0.42
N MET A 208 -14.56 -20.22 -0.51
CA MET A 208 -15.50 -19.53 -1.40
C MET A 208 -16.71 -18.97 -0.64
N GLU A 209 -17.20 -19.69 0.37
CA GLU A 209 -18.31 -19.23 1.20
C GLU A 209 -17.91 -18.01 2.04
N ASN A 210 -16.76 -18.08 2.72
CA ASN A 210 -16.25 -16.94 3.49
C ASN A 210 -15.91 -15.75 2.58
N LEU A 211 -15.41 -15.99 1.36
CA LEU A 211 -15.19 -14.93 0.38
C LEU A 211 -16.50 -14.26 -0.03
N ALA A 212 -17.56 -15.03 -0.27
CA ALA A 212 -18.87 -14.47 -0.62
C ALA A 212 -19.43 -13.60 0.51
N ARG A 213 -19.36 -14.09 1.76
CA ARG A 213 -19.77 -13.35 2.97
C ARG A 213 -19.01 -12.04 3.13
N TYR A 214 -17.69 -12.09 2.94
CA TYR A 214 -16.84 -10.91 2.94
C TYR A 214 -17.23 -9.89 1.86
N LEU A 215 -17.45 -10.34 0.61
CA LEU A 215 -17.82 -9.45 -0.49
C LEU A 215 -19.18 -8.79 -0.24
N THR A 216 -20.16 -9.54 0.28
CA THR A 216 -21.46 -8.98 0.68
C THR A 216 -21.30 -7.94 1.78
N PHE A 217 -20.51 -8.24 2.81
CA PHE A 217 -20.18 -7.28 3.87
C PHE A 217 -19.56 -6.00 3.29
N HIS A 218 -18.48 -6.12 2.52
CA HIS A 218 -17.73 -5.01 1.95
C HIS A 218 -18.59 -4.11 1.06
N LEU A 219 -19.38 -4.71 0.16
CA LEU A 219 -20.27 -3.94 -0.72
C LEU A 219 -21.39 -3.24 0.06
N ALA A 220 -21.86 -3.83 1.16
CA ALA A 220 -22.89 -3.23 2.00
C ALA A 220 -22.36 -2.08 2.88
N THR A 221 -21.11 -2.15 3.34
CA THR A 221 -20.59 -1.23 4.37
C THR A 221 -19.59 -0.18 3.86
N ALA A 222 -18.82 -0.46 2.81
CA ALA A 222 -17.68 0.39 2.43
C ALA A 222 -17.85 1.21 1.15
N MET A 223 -18.87 0.96 0.32
CA MET A 223 -19.01 1.68 -0.95
C MET A 223 -19.16 3.20 -0.78
N ALA A 224 -19.76 3.64 0.34
CA ALA A 224 -19.86 5.06 0.70
C ALA A 224 -18.50 5.72 0.98
N TRP A 225 -17.46 4.94 1.31
CA TRP A 225 -16.11 5.41 1.57
C TRP A 225 -15.21 5.22 0.35
N ASP A 226 -15.32 4.08 -0.32
CA ASP A 226 -14.43 3.67 -1.40
C ASP A 226 -14.68 4.42 -2.71
N ILE A 227 -15.95 4.67 -3.06
CA ILE A 227 -16.30 5.41 -4.28
C ILE A 227 -15.81 6.86 -4.19
N PRO A 228 -16.08 7.63 -3.12
CA PRO A 228 -15.52 8.98 -2.99
C PRO A 228 -13.99 8.96 -2.98
N ARG A 229 -13.34 7.99 -2.33
CA ARG A 229 -11.86 7.87 -2.34
C ARG A 229 -11.32 7.69 -3.74
N ALA A 230 -11.95 6.83 -4.54
CA ALA A 230 -11.58 6.61 -5.93
C ALA A 230 -11.78 7.89 -6.76
N ILE A 231 -12.90 8.58 -6.60
CA ILE A 231 -13.21 9.84 -7.30
C ILE A 231 -12.20 10.94 -6.92
N THR A 232 -12.02 11.20 -5.63
CA THR A 232 -11.08 12.23 -5.13
C THR A 232 -9.67 11.94 -5.62
N THR A 233 -9.20 10.69 -5.55
CA THR A 233 -7.87 10.31 -6.01
C THR A 233 -7.73 10.51 -7.52
N ALA A 234 -8.70 10.04 -8.31
CA ALA A 234 -8.71 10.20 -9.76
C ALA A 234 -8.71 11.68 -10.18
N LEU A 235 -9.52 12.51 -9.54
CA LEU A 235 -9.59 13.96 -9.81
C LEU A 235 -8.26 14.65 -9.46
N LEU A 236 -7.70 14.38 -8.29
CA LEU A 236 -6.42 14.97 -7.89
C LEU A 236 -5.29 14.55 -8.84
N ILE A 237 -5.27 13.29 -9.29
CA ILE A 237 -4.33 12.86 -10.33
C ILE A 237 -4.59 13.61 -11.64
N ALA A 238 -5.82 13.65 -12.14
CA ALA A 238 -6.16 14.32 -13.40
C ALA A 238 -5.73 15.81 -13.41
N LEU A 239 -5.93 16.50 -12.30
CA LEU A 239 -5.61 17.93 -12.14
C LEU A 239 -4.11 18.19 -11.93
N SER A 240 -3.40 17.33 -11.19
CA SER A 240 -2.02 17.62 -10.74
C SER A 240 -0.93 16.80 -11.45
N ALA A 241 -1.27 15.70 -12.12
CA ALA A 241 -0.29 14.76 -12.66
C ALA A 241 0.71 15.42 -13.60
N LYS A 242 0.28 16.30 -14.51
CA LYS A 242 1.21 16.97 -15.44
C LYS A 242 2.31 17.76 -14.70
N ALA A 243 1.93 18.53 -13.68
CA ALA A 243 2.85 19.37 -12.92
C ALA A 243 3.77 18.52 -12.04
N LEU A 244 3.20 17.55 -11.31
CA LEU A 244 3.95 16.66 -10.41
C LEU A 244 4.87 15.72 -11.16
N LEU A 245 4.41 15.17 -12.29
CA LEU A 245 5.25 14.37 -13.17
C LEU A 245 6.46 15.19 -13.62
N ALA A 246 6.25 16.42 -14.09
CA ALA A 246 7.36 17.26 -14.52
C ALA A 246 8.33 17.61 -13.37
N SER A 247 7.84 17.99 -12.19
CA SER A 247 8.69 18.41 -11.06
C SER A 247 9.49 17.25 -10.47
N LEU A 248 8.82 16.14 -10.14
CA LEU A 248 9.43 14.97 -9.53
C LEU A 248 10.37 14.26 -10.50
N SER A 249 10.08 14.29 -11.80
CA SER A 249 10.98 13.78 -12.83
C SER A 249 12.29 14.55 -12.89
N ARG A 250 12.25 15.88 -12.79
CA ARG A 250 13.47 16.70 -12.71
C ARG A 250 14.26 16.41 -11.45
N ALA A 251 13.59 16.24 -10.31
CA ALA A 251 14.24 15.85 -9.05
C ALA A 251 14.92 14.48 -9.18
N SER A 252 14.24 13.50 -9.76
CA SER A 252 14.78 12.16 -10.01
C SER A 252 16.05 12.17 -10.87
N ILE A 253 16.09 13.01 -11.91
CA ILE A 253 17.26 13.15 -12.79
C ILE A 253 18.43 13.78 -12.01
N ARG A 254 18.19 14.86 -11.25
CA ARG A 254 19.22 15.53 -10.44
C ARG A 254 19.82 14.64 -9.35
N MET A 255 19.02 13.69 -8.84
CA MET A 255 19.46 12.73 -7.83
C MET A 255 20.11 11.47 -8.44
N GLY A 256 20.18 11.34 -9.76
CA GLY A 256 20.75 10.15 -10.41
C GLY A 256 19.92 8.87 -10.21
N ILE A 257 18.65 9.00 -9.80
CA ILE A 257 17.75 7.86 -9.54
C ILE A 257 17.25 7.24 -10.88
N THR A 258 17.45 7.94 -12.00
CA THR A 258 17.20 7.40 -13.35
C THR A 258 18.39 6.60 -13.88
N SER A 259 18.16 5.31 -14.13
CA SER A 259 18.91 4.54 -15.14
C SER A 259 18.72 5.20 -16.53
N PRO A 260 19.71 5.15 -17.45
CA PRO A 260 20.03 6.18 -18.49
C PRO A 260 18.97 6.51 -19.56
N LEU A 261 17.77 5.97 -19.52
CA LEU A 261 16.82 6.02 -20.65
C LEU A 261 15.92 7.26 -20.70
N ARG A 262 16.03 8.18 -19.74
CA ARG A 262 15.36 9.50 -19.81
C ARG A 262 16.25 10.59 -20.42
N GLY A 263 17.53 10.30 -20.65
CA GLY A 263 18.46 11.18 -21.35
C GLY A 263 18.44 11.04 -22.88
N GLU A 264 17.94 9.93 -23.43
CA GLU A 264 18.00 9.66 -24.88
C GLU A 264 16.87 10.28 -25.71
N LYS A 265 15.74 10.69 -25.10
CA LYS A 265 14.57 11.19 -25.86
C LYS A 265 14.30 12.69 -25.70
N VAL A 266 15.29 13.44 -25.19
CA VAL A 266 15.26 14.91 -25.23
C VAL A 266 15.87 15.43 -26.54
N ASN A 267 16.56 14.58 -27.30
CA ASN A 267 17.21 14.92 -28.57
C ASN A 267 16.68 14.12 -29.78
N ALA A 268 15.42 13.69 -29.75
CA ALA A 268 14.75 13.03 -30.88
C ALA A 268 13.42 13.71 -31.20
#